data_AF-A0A9P3UPQ8-F1
#
_entry.id   AF-A0A9P3UPQ8-F1
#
_cell.length_a   1.000
_cell.length_b   1.000
_cell.length_c   1.000
_cell.angle_alpha   90.00
_cell.angle_beta   90.00
_cell.angle_gamma   90.00
#
_symmetry.space_group_name_H-M   'P 1'
#
loop_
_entity.id
_entity.type
_entity.pdbx_description
1 polymer ?
#
loop_
_entity_poly.entity_id
_entity_poly.type
_entity_poly.pdbx_seq_one_letter_code
_entity_poly.pdbx_strand_id
1 'polypeptide(L)'
;MPARILNASLNTVANYSAGLVLSIVAAHSDISSLPFKLDLDIWTCSFSSTFTGKLLHDTMHQEHTIPWNTLASNFKFCRDNPHFTPRRTGLFPRNLPNQAQTLNHFVRVLQTTITTFSDTERAKYPASFDAPTSGKLFSDELRARYPEFLDEKNQRIEHWIERVLAYEDPHNIQYWTNHGDLADVVKILIDENQMQPLLMLARHPQVPLGTLCHLSWGHHFGFSRVMESALLAYVLLNLFAALDILRDDGGYLETGIYRYMVRTSTEEDMDYPAQQLPHCAYLNALPEDPATGLPEVHHDFAGLKQYVKTMFALLYRYDMVVRECGRDPEWESEIRTVLSMISE
;
A
#
# COMPACT_ATOMS: atom_id res chain seq x y z
N MET A 1 21.67 -5.83 61.48
CA MET A 1 23.08 -6.22 61.74
C MET A 1 23.11 -7.65 62.25
N PRO A 2 24.09 -8.49 61.89
CA PRO A 2 25.12 -8.32 60.84
C PRO A 2 24.91 -9.34 59.68
N ALA A 3 25.07 -8.99 58.40
CA ALA A 3 26.29 -8.62 57.64
C ALA A 3 27.00 -9.88 57.08
N ARG A 4 27.49 -9.97 55.82
CA ARG A 4 27.62 -9.01 54.69
C ARG A 4 28.29 -9.73 53.49
N ILE A 5 28.28 -9.05 52.32
CA ILE A 5 29.33 -8.97 51.25
C ILE A 5 29.33 -10.08 50.16
N LEU A 6 29.44 -9.84 48.82
CA LEU A 6 29.60 -8.67 47.90
C LEU A 6 29.26 -9.06 46.43
N ASN A 7 28.77 -8.09 45.63
CA ASN A 7 29.03 -7.72 44.20
C ASN A 7 29.13 -8.81 43.09
N ALA A 8 28.74 -8.59 41.82
CA ALA A 8 28.86 -7.40 40.97
C ALA A 8 27.87 -7.47 39.76
N SER A 9 27.92 -6.44 38.90
CA SER A 9 26.90 -6.05 37.92
C SER A 9 27.25 -6.37 36.45
N LEU A 10 26.19 -6.42 35.63
CA LEU A 10 26.03 -5.91 34.25
C LEU A 10 26.85 -6.46 33.07
N ASN A 11 26.10 -6.60 31.97
CA ASN A 11 26.47 -6.66 30.55
C ASN A 11 27.01 -7.99 30.02
N THR A 12 26.27 -8.60 29.08
CA THR A 12 26.72 -9.04 27.73
C THR A 12 25.75 -10.11 27.19
N VAL A 13 24.82 -9.75 26.30
CA VAL A 13 24.39 -10.65 25.21
C VAL A 13 24.05 -9.81 23.98
N ALA A 14 25.10 -9.44 23.25
CA ALA A 14 25.02 -9.14 21.82
C ALA A 14 25.72 -10.28 21.07
N ASN A 15 25.25 -10.58 19.86
CA ASN A 15 25.88 -11.43 18.84
C ASN A 15 25.59 -12.94 18.90
N TYR A 16 24.41 -13.34 18.41
CA TYR A 16 24.19 -14.66 17.82
C TYR A 16 23.43 -14.52 16.50
N SER A 17 24.16 -14.38 15.39
CA SER A 17 23.63 -14.68 14.03
C SER A 17 24.70 -14.82 12.94
N ALA A 18 25.99 -14.61 13.21
CA ALA A 18 27.06 -14.83 12.22
C ALA A 18 27.67 -16.25 12.24
N GLY A 19 27.25 -17.13 13.17
CA GLY A 19 27.91 -18.42 13.41
C GLY A 19 27.36 -19.63 12.63
N LEU A 20 26.24 -19.51 11.92
CA LEU A 20 25.56 -20.69 11.35
C LEU A 20 25.94 -21.00 9.89
N VAL A 21 26.59 -20.08 9.18
CA VAL A 21 26.88 -20.25 7.73
C VAL A 21 28.23 -20.93 7.48
N LEU A 22 29.11 -21.00 8.48
CA LEU A 22 30.46 -21.58 8.34
C LEU A 22 30.55 -23.09 8.64
N SER A 23 29.49 -23.73 9.13
CA SER A 23 29.54 -25.15 9.52
C SER A 23 29.13 -26.15 8.44
N ILE A 24 28.70 -25.71 7.24
CA ILE A 24 28.20 -26.61 6.19
C ILE A 24 29.26 -26.96 5.12
N VAL A 25 30.42 -26.30 5.11
CA VAL A 25 31.47 -26.57 4.09
C VAL A 25 32.62 -27.44 4.61
N ALA A 26 32.67 -27.75 5.91
CA ALA A 26 33.72 -28.58 6.51
C ALA A 26 33.31 -30.04 6.68
N ALA A 27 32.87 -30.68 5.62
CA ALA A 27 32.83 -32.15 5.55
C ALA A 27 32.96 -32.56 4.09
N HIS A 28 34.19 -32.89 3.66
CA HIS A 28 34.57 -34.02 2.81
C HIS A 28 36.01 -33.81 2.28
N SER A 29 36.90 -34.70 2.74
CA SER A 29 38.13 -35.20 2.08
C SER A 29 39.27 -34.23 1.67
N ASP A 30 40.38 -34.39 2.40
CA ASP A 30 41.79 -34.42 1.95
C ASP A 30 42.03 -34.29 0.43
N ILE A 31 42.66 -33.19 0.02
CA ILE A 31 43.67 -33.19 -1.06
C ILE A 31 44.78 -32.22 -0.68
N SER A 32 45.90 -32.78 -0.23
CA SER A 32 47.20 -32.13 -0.17
C SER A 32 47.81 -32.12 -1.57
N SER A 33 47.90 -30.94 -2.18
CA SER A 33 48.92 -30.50 -3.16
C SER A 33 48.33 -29.42 -4.07
N LEU A 34 48.86 -28.20 -3.98
CA LEU A 34 49.12 -27.26 -5.09
C LEU A 34 49.68 -25.94 -4.49
N PRO A 35 50.66 -25.28 -5.14
CA PRO A 35 51.33 -24.10 -4.59
C PRO A 35 50.76 -22.83 -5.23
N PHE A 36 49.81 -22.16 -4.58
CA PHE A 36 49.47 -20.78 -4.94
C PHE A 36 49.04 -20.00 -3.70
N LYS A 37 49.84 -19.02 -3.32
CA LYS A 37 49.54 -18.02 -2.31
C LYS A 37 48.56 -17.03 -2.95
N LEU A 38 47.27 -17.11 -2.63
CA LEU A 38 46.28 -16.12 -3.04
C LEU A 38 46.19 -15.05 -1.95
N ASP A 39 46.46 -13.79 -2.30
CA ASP A 39 46.21 -12.62 -1.46
C ASP A 39 44.73 -12.54 -1.08
N LEU A 40 44.44 -12.65 0.21
CA LEU A 40 43.08 -12.61 0.76
C LEU A 40 42.50 -11.19 0.88
N ASP A 41 43.25 -10.15 0.53
CA ASP A 41 42.86 -8.75 0.77
C ASP A 41 42.19 -8.06 -0.42
N ILE A 42 42.07 -8.71 -1.58
CA ILE A 42 41.40 -8.14 -2.77
C ILE A 42 39.94 -8.62 -2.90
N TRP A 43 39.54 -9.67 -2.17
CA TRP A 43 38.21 -10.29 -2.32
C TRP A 43 37.13 -9.74 -1.38
N THR A 44 37.48 -8.96 -0.36
CA THR A 44 36.51 -8.36 0.57
C THR A 44 35.91 -7.05 0.07
N CYS A 45 36.55 -6.34 -0.88
CA CYS A 45 36.01 -5.10 -1.45
C CYS A 45 35.07 -5.29 -2.65
N SER A 46 35.06 -6.46 -3.31
CA SER A 46 34.25 -6.68 -4.53
C SER A 46 32.93 -7.43 -4.29
N PHE A 47 32.75 -8.01 -3.11
CA PHE A 47 31.53 -8.77 -2.77
C PHE A 47 30.42 -7.90 -2.15
N SER A 48 30.75 -6.72 -1.62
CA SER A 48 29.78 -5.81 -1.01
C SER A 48 28.89 -5.12 -2.04
N SER A 49 29.46 -4.60 -3.15
CA SER A 49 28.73 -3.83 -4.17
C SER A 49 27.75 -4.66 -5.01
N THR A 50 28.09 -5.91 -5.31
CA THR A 50 27.31 -6.73 -6.26
C THR A 50 26.15 -7.47 -5.58
N PHE A 51 26.26 -7.78 -4.27
CA PHE A 51 25.20 -8.45 -3.51
C PHE A 51 24.17 -7.46 -2.96
N THR A 52 24.59 -6.24 -2.59
CA THR A 52 23.69 -5.15 -2.16
C THR A 52 22.87 -4.61 -3.34
N GLY A 53 23.47 -4.45 -4.52
CA GLY A 53 22.74 -4.03 -5.73
C GLY A 53 21.66 -5.02 -6.19
N LYS A 54 21.83 -6.32 -5.92
CA LYS A 54 20.83 -7.35 -6.25
C LYS A 54 19.64 -7.37 -5.27
N LEU A 55 19.86 -6.95 -4.02
CA LEU A 55 18.82 -6.80 -3.01
C LEU A 55 18.01 -5.49 -3.15
N LEU A 56 18.53 -4.50 -3.90
CA LEU A 56 17.86 -3.23 -4.20
C LEU A 56 16.71 -3.40 -5.21
N HIS A 57 16.94 -4.24 -6.22
CA HIS A 57 15.98 -4.59 -7.27
C HIS A 57 14.73 -5.29 -6.69
N ASP A 58 14.88 -6.08 -5.62
CA ASP A 58 13.79 -6.92 -5.13
C ASP A 58 12.72 -6.20 -4.29
N THR A 59 12.89 -4.93 -3.96
CA THR A 59 11.95 -4.17 -3.10
C THR A 59 10.87 -3.40 -3.84
N MET A 60 11.14 -2.93 -5.06
CA MET A 60 10.15 -2.19 -5.85
C MET A 60 9.18 -3.15 -6.55
N HIS A 61 7.88 -2.93 -6.38
CA HIS A 61 6.87 -3.76 -7.02
C HIS A 61 6.74 -3.42 -8.51
N GLN A 62 6.68 -4.43 -9.38
CA GLN A 62 6.59 -4.26 -10.85
C GLN A 62 7.73 -3.43 -11.46
N GLU A 63 8.94 -3.48 -10.91
CA GLU A 63 10.09 -2.67 -11.38
C GLU A 63 10.49 -2.86 -12.84
N HIS A 64 10.19 -4.02 -13.44
CA HIS A 64 10.45 -4.30 -14.84
C HIS A 64 9.41 -3.65 -15.77
N THR A 65 8.29 -3.18 -15.23
CA THR A 65 7.16 -2.60 -15.97
C THR A 65 6.97 -1.12 -15.63
N ILE A 66 6.96 -0.76 -14.34
CA ILE A 66 6.74 0.61 -13.87
C ILE A 66 8.11 1.30 -13.72
N PRO A 67 8.31 2.49 -14.33
CA PRO A 67 9.63 3.12 -14.41
C PRO A 67 9.98 3.90 -13.14
N TRP A 68 10.08 3.21 -11.99
CA TRP A 68 10.34 3.81 -10.68
C TRP A 68 11.65 4.61 -10.64
N ASN A 69 12.73 4.11 -11.26
CA ASN A 69 13.99 4.84 -11.36
C ASN A 69 13.85 6.13 -12.18
N THR A 70 12.99 6.12 -13.22
CA THR A 70 12.67 7.34 -13.96
C THR A 70 11.93 8.31 -13.07
N LEU A 71 10.94 7.87 -12.30
CA LEU A 71 10.23 8.72 -11.33
C LEU A 71 11.21 9.33 -10.32
N ALA A 72 12.01 8.50 -9.65
CA ALA A 72 12.99 8.89 -8.65
C ALA A 72 14.00 9.92 -9.17
N SER A 73 14.42 9.81 -10.44
CA SER A 73 15.34 10.76 -11.06
C SER A 73 14.81 12.21 -11.14
N ASN A 74 13.50 12.44 -10.94
CA ASN A 74 12.90 13.78 -10.92
C ASN A 74 12.90 14.41 -9.52
N PHE A 75 13.22 13.65 -8.48
CA PHE A 75 13.19 14.10 -7.10
C PHE A 75 14.58 14.07 -6.47
N LYS A 76 14.76 14.88 -5.43
CA LYS A 76 15.87 14.79 -4.50
C LYS A 76 15.32 14.79 -3.09
N PHE A 77 15.80 13.88 -2.26
CA PHE A 77 15.59 13.97 -0.82
C PHE A 77 16.49 15.09 -0.25
N CYS A 78 15.93 15.97 0.57
CA CYS A 78 16.69 17.00 1.27
C CYS A 78 16.24 17.05 2.73
N ARG A 79 17.18 16.92 3.66
CA ARG A 79 16.99 17.18 5.09
C ARG A 79 17.10 18.69 5.35
N ASP A 80 16.24 19.23 6.21
CA ASP A 80 16.27 20.62 6.68
C ASP A 80 16.48 21.66 5.56
N ASN A 81 15.67 21.60 4.51
CA ASN A 81 15.82 22.46 3.34
C ASN A 81 15.76 23.95 3.75
N PRO A 82 16.86 24.72 3.57
CA PRO A 82 16.96 26.10 4.05
C PRO A 82 16.11 27.09 3.24
N HIS A 83 15.55 26.67 2.10
CA HIS A 83 14.68 27.50 1.26
C HIS A 83 13.24 27.60 1.78
N PHE A 84 12.88 26.86 2.83
CA PHE A 84 11.57 26.88 3.46
C PHE A 84 11.65 27.43 4.90
N THR A 85 10.61 28.12 5.35
CA THR A 85 10.47 28.60 6.73
C THR A 85 9.06 28.25 7.24
N PRO A 86 8.90 27.35 8.22
CA PRO A 86 9.97 26.55 8.85
C PRO A 86 10.68 25.64 7.85
N ARG A 87 11.91 25.22 8.16
CA ARG A 87 12.67 24.28 7.33
C ARG A 87 11.90 22.97 7.21
N ARG A 88 12.03 22.31 6.06
CA ARG A 88 11.31 21.08 5.74
C ARG A 88 12.26 19.97 5.31
N THR A 89 11.99 18.76 5.76
CA THR A 89 12.65 17.54 5.29
C THR A 89 11.67 16.78 4.40
N GLY A 90 12.07 16.49 3.16
CA GLY A 90 11.12 15.96 2.18
C GLY A 90 11.72 15.67 0.81
N LEU A 91 10.85 15.37 -0.13
CA LEU A 91 11.19 15.17 -1.54
C LEU A 91 10.91 16.45 -2.32
N PHE A 92 11.94 16.98 -2.98
CA PHE A 92 11.86 18.20 -3.75
C PHE A 92 12.08 17.93 -5.24
N PRO A 93 11.37 18.64 -6.13
CA PRO A 93 11.57 18.51 -7.57
C PRO A 93 12.96 18.99 -7.95
N ARG A 94 13.60 18.31 -8.92
CA ARG A 94 14.90 18.73 -9.47
C ARG A 94 14.79 19.84 -10.51
N ASN A 95 13.59 20.13 -11.00
CA ASN A 95 13.30 21.13 -12.04
C ASN A 95 14.11 20.88 -13.32
N LEU A 96 14.19 19.61 -13.75
CA LEU A 96 14.90 19.23 -14.98
C LEU A 96 14.14 19.74 -16.22
N PRO A 97 14.83 20.08 -17.33
CA PRO A 97 14.18 20.58 -18.55
C PRO A 97 13.09 19.65 -19.11
N ASN A 98 13.23 18.34 -18.92
CA ASN A 98 12.29 17.30 -19.38
C ASN A 98 11.42 16.70 -18.27
N GLN A 99 11.43 17.27 -17.06
CA GLN A 99 10.75 16.70 -15.89
C GLN A 99 9.24 16.49 -16.13
N ALA A 100 8.56 17.44 -16.77
CA ALA A 100 7.14 17.28 -17.08
C ALA A 100 6.88 16.07 -18.00
N GLN A 101 7.76 15.85 -18.98
CA GLN A 101 7.65 14.74 -19.93
C GLN A 101 7.89 13.39 -19.25
N THR A 102 8.91 13.29 -18.38
CA THR A 102 9.23 12.06 -17.64
C THR A 102 8.13 11.71 -16.63
N LEU A 103 7.58 12.70 -15.91
CA LEU A 103 6.45 12.49 -15.01
C LEU A 103 5.19 12.06 -15.79
N ASN A 104 4.89 12.68 -16.94
CA ASN A 104 3.79 12.25 -17.80
C ASN A 104 3.96 10.82 -18.32
N HIS A 105 5.20 10.42 -18.64
CA HIS A 105 5.49 9.05 -19.04
C HIS A 105 5.20 8.07 -17.88
N PHE A 106 5.66 8.38 -16.67
CA PHE A 106 5.37 7.57 -15.48
C PHE A 106 3.86 7.41 -15.25
N VAL A 107 3.09 8.52 -15.27
CA VAL A 107 1.63 8.51 -15.09
C VAL A 107 0.97 7.56 -16.09
N ARG A 108 1.30 7.67 -17.38
CA ARG A 108 0.74 6.81 -18.43
C ARG A 108 1.07 5.34 -18.21
N VAL A 109 2.31 5.02 -17.84
CA VAL A 109 2.73 3.63 -17.62
C VAL A 109 2.03 3.04 -16.41
N LEU A 110 1.96 3.77 -15.29
CA LEU A 110 1.28 3.30 -14.08
C LEU A 110 -0.21 3.06 -14.35
N GLN A 111 -0.90 4.02 -14.97
CA GLN A 111 -2.31 3.87 -15.37
C GLN A 111 -2.50 2.65 -16.27
N THR A 112 -1.72 2.53 -17.33
CA THR A 112 -1.81 1.39 -18.27
C THR A 112 -1.60 0.06 -17.54
N THR A 113 -0.66 0.02 -16.59
CA THR A 113 -0.37 -1.18 -15.81
C THR A 113 -1.57 -1.54 -14.93
N ILE A 114 -2.16 -0.59 -14.21
CA ILE A 114 -3.35 -0.82 -13.38
C ILE A 114 -4.51 -1.35 -14.23
N THR A 115 -4.82 -0.69 -15.35
CA THR A 115 -5.90 -1.11 -16.25
C THR A 115 -5.64 -2.51 -16.83
N THR A 116 -4.42 -2.83 -17.22
CA THR A 116 -4.06 -4.17 -17.75
C THR A 116 -4.29 -5.27 -16.71
N PHE A 117 -3.86 -5.04 -15.46
CA PHE A 117 -4.11 -5.97 -14.37
C PHE A 117 -5.60 -6.09 -14.06
N SER A 118 -6.32 -4.98 -14.11
CA SER A 118 -7.76 -4.96 -13.88
C SER A 118 -8.52 -5.75 -14.95
N ASP A 119 -8.17 -5.58 -16.23
CA ASP A 119 -8.77 -6.34 -17.34
C ASP A 119 -8.45 -7.83 -17.23
N THR A 120 -7.22 -8.16 -16.84
CA THR A 120 -6.79 -9.55 -16.59
C THR A 120 -7.57 -10.18 -15.44
N GLU A 121 -7.80 -9.44 -14.35
CA GLU A 121 -8.62 -9.89 -13.23
C GLU A 121 -10.09 -10.04 -13.66
N ARG A 122 -10.64 -9.07 -14.38
CA ARG A 122 -12.03 -9.05 -14.85
C ARG A 122 -12.36 -10.24 -15.73
N ALA A 123 -11.41 -10.72 -16.53
CA ALA A 123 -11.56 -11.88 -17.41
C ALA A 123 -11.81 -13.20 -16.64
N LYS A 124 -11.56 -13.24 -15.32
CA LYS A 124 -11.84 -14.42 -14.48
C LYS A 124 -13.33 -14.55 -14.12
N TYR A 125 -14.13 -13.51 -14.35
CA TYR A 125 -15.54 -13.44 -13.97
C TYR A 125 -16.46 -13.44 -15.20
N PRO A 126 -17.74 -13.84 -15.07
CA PRO A 126 -18.71 -13.78 -16.16
C PRO A 126 -18.82 -12.40 -16.80
N ALA A 127 -19.06 -12.36 -18.12
CA ALA A 127 -19.29 -11.11 -18.84
C ALA A 127 -20.64 -10.46 -18.49
N SER A 128 -21.61 -11.27 -18.10
CA SER A 128 -22.95 -10.85 -17.67
C SER A 128 -23.31 -11.52 -16.35
N PHE A 129 -24.07 -10.82 -15.52
CA PHE A 129 -24.59 -11.33 -14.26
C PHE A 129 -26.11 -11.35 -14.30
N ASP A 130 -26.69 -12.35 -13.65
CA ASP A 130 -28.11 -12.29 -13.27
C ASP A 130 -28.32 -11.13 -12.30
N ALA A 131 -29.53 -10.57 -12.28
CA ALA A 131 -29.93 -9.52 -11.35
C ALA A 131 -30.90 -10.11 -10.30
N PRO A 132 -30.41 -10.95 -9.36
CA PRO A 132 -31.26 -11.51 -8.33
C PRO A 132 -31.74 -10.39 -7.41
N THR A 133 -33.03 -10.38 -7.11
CA THR A 133 -33.61 -9.40 -6.18
C THR A 133 -33.52 -9.84 -4.73
N SER A 134 -32.94 -11.02 -4.44
CA SER A 134 -32.78 -11.56 -3.10
C SER A 134 -31.58 -12.49 -2.96
N GLY A 135 -31.08 -12.63 -1.73
CA GLY A 135 -30.01 -13.56 -1.39
C GLY A 135 -28.83 -12.89 -0.71
N LYS A 136 -27.83 -13.71 -0.34
CA LYS A 136 -26.63 -13.26 0.36
C LYS A 136 -25.55 -12.83 -0.64
N LEU A 137 -24.98 -11.64 -0.43
CA LEU A 137 -23.87 -11.07 -1.20
C LEU A 137 -22.52 -11.67 -0.82
N PHE A 138 -22.35 -12.02 0.45
CA PHE A 138 -21.10 -12.56 1.00
C PHE A 138 -21.39 -13.60 2.08
N SER A 139 -20.38 -14.39 2.42
CA SER A 139 -20.53 -15.53 3.33
C SER A 139 -20.65 -15.11 4.81
N ASP A 140 -21.16 -16.01 5.64
CA ASP A 140 -21.28 -15.77 7.08
C ASP A 140 -19.91 -15.70 7.76
N GLU A 141 -18.90 -16.39 7.22
CA GLU A 141 -17.51 -16.33 7.68
C GLU A 141 -16.89 -14.96 7.43
N LEU A 142 -17.14 -14.34 6.26
CA LEU A 142 -16.66 -12.99 5.98
C LEU A 142 -17.31 -11.98 6.92
N ARG A 143 -18.63 -12.10 7.11
CA ARG A 143 -19.38 -11.28 8.06
C ARG A 143 -18.80 -11.38 9.48
N ALA A 144 -18.48 -12.60 9.93
CA ALA A 144 -17.90 -12.82 11.25
C ALA A 144 -16.49 -12.24 11.43
N ARG A 145 -15.73 -12.03 10.33
CA ARG A 145 -14.41 -11.40 10.37
C ARG A 145 -14.48 -9.88 10.56
N TYR A 146 -15.56 -9.26 10.09
CA TYR A 146 -15.75 -7.80 10.11
C TYR A 146 -17.09 -7.40 10.74
N PRO A 147 -17.36 -7.78 12.00
CA PRO A 147 -18.68 -7.58 12.63
C PRO A 147 -19.05 -6.10 12.85
N GLU A 148 -18.08 -5.19 12.79
CA GLU A 148 -18.32 -3.74 12.90
C GLU A 148 -18.87 -3.12 11.61
N PHE A 149 -18.67 -3.79 10.46
CA PHE A 149 -19.02 -3.27 9.14
C PHE A 149 -20.00 -4.16 8.38
N LEU A 150 -19.96 -5.47 8.62
CA LEU A 150 -20.75 -6.46 7.93
C LEU A 150 -21.77 -7.08 8.89
N ASP A 151 -23.04 -7.02 8.54
CA ASP A 151 -24.14 -7.55 9.33
C ASP A 151 -25.14 -8.37 8.49
N GLU A 152 -26.21 -8.86 9.11
CA GLU A 152 -27.23 -9.64 8.40
C GLU A 152 -28.03 -8.80 7.39
N LYS A 153 -28.16 -7.49 7.61
CA LYS A 153 -28.94 -6.61 6.75
C LYS A 153 -28.15 -6.32 5.48
N ASN A 154 -26.93 -5.82 5.60
CA ASN A 154 -26.09 -5.46 4.46
C ASN A 154 -25.52 -6.66 3.70
N GLN A 155 -25.64 -7.88 4.25
CA GLN A 155 -25.43 -9.14 3.52
C GLN A 155 -26.52 -9.41 2.48
N ARG A 156 -27.73 -8.87 2.62
CA ARG A 156 -28.89 -9.21 1.79
C ARG A 156 -29.08 -8.23 0.64
N ILE A 157 -29.22 -8.71 -0.59
CA ILE A 157 -29.45 -7.86 -1.78
C ILE A 157 -30.73 -7.01 -1.62
N GLU A 158 -31.76 -7.58 -1.01
CA GLU A 158 -33.01 -6.91 -0.71
C GLU A 158 -32.80 -5.61 0.06
N HIS A 159 -31.88 -5.61 1.04
CA HIS A 159 -31.58 -4.44 1.85
C HIS A 159 -30.99 -3.31 1.00
N TRP A 160 -30.11 -3.64 0.05
CA TRP A 160 -29.51 -2.67 -0.85
C TRP A 160 -30.56 -2.03 -1.75
N ILE A 161 -31.50 -2.83 -2.28
CA ILE A 161 -32.61 -2.35 -3.12
C ILE A 161 -33.58 -1.49 -2.29
N GLU A 162 -34.01 -1.97 -1.13
CA GLU A 162 -34.94 -1.27 -0.24
C GLU A 162 -34.41 0.11 0.20
N ARG A 163 -33.12 0.22 0.50
CA ARG A 163 -32.51 1.49 0.93
C ARG A 163 -32.52 2.56 -0.15
N VAL A 164 -32.43 2.18 -1.41
CA VAL A 164 -32.55 3.13 -2.51
C VAL A 164 -34.00 3.59 -2.68
N LEU A 165 -34.95 2.66 -2.58
CA LEU A 165 -36.38 2.90 -2.75
C LEU A 165 -37.05 3.62 -1.57
N ALA A 166 -36.35 3.77 -0.45
CA ALA A 166 -36.85 4.49 0.73
C ALA A 166 -37.04 6.00 0.49
N TYR A 167 -36.53 6.54 -0.61
CA TYR A 167 -36.69 7.95 -0.99
C TYR A 167 -37.82 8.14 -2.00
N GLU A 168 -38.57 9.24 -1.85
CA GLU A 168 -39.84 9.50 -2.56
C GLU A 168 -39.71 9.77 -4.08
N ASP A 169 -38.49 9.86 -4.61
CA ASP A 169 -38.26 10.10 -6.04
C ASP A 169 -37.88 8.80 -6.79
N PRO A 170 -38.86 8.10 -7.38
CA PRO A 170 -38.61 6.88 -8.16
C PRO A 170 -37.85 7.14 -9.48
N HIS A 171 -37.53 8.39 -9.81
CA HIS A 171 -36.72 8.74 -10.98
C HIS A 171 -35.27 9.06 -10.63
N ASN A 172 -34.94 9.10 -9.34
CA ASN A 172 -33.59 9.35 -8.85
C ASN A 172 -33.09 8.22 -7.94
N ILE A 173 -32.79 7.07 -8.56
CA ILE A 173 -32.25 5.87 -7.92
C ILE A 173 -30.78 6.13 -7.56
N GLN A 174 -30.50 6.60 -6.34
CA GLN A 174 -29.15 6.85 -5.86
C GLN A 174 -28.98 6.63 -4.36
N TYR A 175 -27.76 6.28 -3.96
CA TYR A 175 -27.33 6.36 -2.57
C TYR A 175 -26.87 7.77 -2.21
N TRP A 176 -26.93 8.08 -0.92
CA TRP A 176 -26.63 9.39 -0.35
C TRP A 176 -25.60 9.28 0.78
N THR A 177 -25.18 10.40 1.34
CA THR A 177 -24.17 10.47 2.41
C THR A 177 -24.51 9.63 3.65
N ASN A 178 -25.79 9.44 3.98
CA ASN A 178 -26.24 8.55 5.06
C ASN A 178 -26.15 7.04 4.73
N HIS A 179 -25.61 6.67 3.57
CA HIS A 179 -25.35 5.29 3.15
C HIS A 179 -23.84 4.96 3.20
N GLY A 180 -23.04 5.70 3.96
CA GLY A 180 -21.61 5.43 4.09
C GLY A 180 -21.30 4.05 4.66
N ASP A 181 -22.23 3.45 5.41
CA ASP A 181 -22.11 2.07 5.89
C ASP A 181 -22.07 1.07 4.72
N LEU A 182 -22.86 1.29 3.67
CA LEU A 182 -22.80 0.49 2.45
C LEU A 182 -21.49 0.74 1.68
N ALA A 183 -20.94 1.96 1.73
CA ALA A 183 -19.63 2.24 1.15
C ALA A 183 -18.55 1.42 1.87
N ASP A 184 -18.57 1.29 3.21
CA ASP A 184 -17.63 0.44 3.95
C ASP A 184 -17.75 -1.04 3.58
N VAL A 185 -18.97 -1.54 3.35
CA VAL A 185 -19.15 -2.89 2.80
C VAL A 185 -18.42 -3.04 1.47
N VAL A 186 -18.58 -2.08 0.54
CA VAL A 186 -17.86 -2.10 -0.74
C VAL A 186 -16.35 -2.12 -0.54
N LYS A 187 -15.82 -1.29 0.38
CA LYS A 187 -14.38 -1.23 0.66
C LYS A 187 -13.83 -2.58 1.13
N ILE A 188 -14.56 -3.25 2.04
CA ILE A 188 -14.17 -4.58 2.53
C ILE A 188 -14.24 -5.62 1.42
N LEU A 189 -15.30 -5.61 0.60
CA LEU A 189 -15.42 -6.54 -0.51
C LEU A 189 -14.29 -6.34 -1.55
N ILE A 190 -13.78 -5.11 -1.72
CA ILE A 190 -12.59 -4.84 -2.54
C ILE A 190 -11.33 -5.43 -1.91
N ASP A 191 -11.12 -5.22 -0.61
CA ASP A 191 -9.97 -5.73 0.12
C ASP A 191 -9.91 -7.26 0.12
N GLU A 192 -11.06 -7.90 0.37
CA GLU A 192 -11.24 -9.36 0.46
C GLU A 192 -11.44 -10.06 -0.89
N ASN A 193 -11.21 -9.33 -1.99
CA ASN A 193 -11.33 -9.82 -3.36
C ASN A 193 -12.70 -10.48 -3.67
N GLN A 194 -13.78 -9.99 -3.04
CA GLN A 194 -15.15 -10.44 -3.29
C GLN A 194 -15.70 -9.74 -4.54
N MET A 195 -15.05 -9.96 -5.67
CA MET A 195 -15.33 -9.22 -6.91
C MET A 195 -16.62 -9.67 -7.57
N GLN A 196 -16.95 -10.97 -7.53
CA GLN A 196 -18.18 -11.48 -8.13
C GLN A 196 -19.45 -10.77 -7.61
N PRO A 197 -19.69 -10.62 -6.29
CA PRO A 197 -20.85 -9.88 -5.81
C PRO A 197 -20.78 -8.38 -6.15
N LEU A 198 -19.60 -7.76 -6.14
CA LEU A 198 -19.45 -6.34 -6.50
C LEU A 198 -19.75 -6.08 -7.99
N LEU A 199 -19.26 -6.94 -8.89
CA LEU A 199 -19.53 -6.83 -10.32
C LEU A 199 -21.01 -7.08 -10.63
N MET A 200 -21.64 -8.01 -9.92
CA MET A 200 -23.09 -8.21 -10.00
C MET A 200 -23.85 -6.95 -9.54
N LEU A 201 -23.52 -6.40 -8.37
CA LEU A 201 -24.16 -5.18 -7.87
C LEU A 201 -23.94 -3.97 -8.79
N ALA A 202 -22.74 -3.82 -9.35
CA ALA A 202 -22.41 -2.75 -10.29
C ALA A 202 -23.29 -2.76 -11.56
N ARG A 203 -23.78 -3.93 -11.95
CA ARG A 203 -24.68 -4.14 -13.09
C ARG A 203 -26.15 -4.28 -12.71
N HIS A 204 -26.48 -4.29 -11.42
CA HIS A 204 -27.83 -4.55 -10.97
C HIS A 204 -28.74 -3.32 -11.21
N PRO A 205 -29.86 -3.45 -11.94
CA PRO A 205 -30.68 -2.31 -12.38
C PRO A 205 -31.33 -1.51 -11.25
N GLN A 206 -31.45 -2.11 -10.06
CA GLN A 206 -32.03 -1.47 -8.88
C GLN A 206 -30.98 -1.06 -7.82
N VAL A 207 -29.69 -1.31 -8.07
CA VAL A 207 -28.61 -0.94 -7.16
C VAL A 207 -27.64 0.02 -7.87
N PRO A 208 -27.68 1.32 -7.56
CA PRO A 208 -26.83 2.32 -8.18
C PRO A 208 -25.45 2.35 -7.51
N LEU A 209 -24.72 1.23 -7.52
CA LEU A 209 -23.48 1.04 -6.74
C LEU A 209 -22.48 2.19 -6.91
N GLY A 210 -22.32 2.68 -8.15
CA GLY A 210 -21.41 3.78 -8.48
C GLY A 210 -21.69 5.10 -7.75
N THR A 211 -22.88 5.29 -7.18
CA THR A 211 -23.22 6.48 -6.37
C THR A 211 -22.56 6.47 -4.99
N LEU A 212 -22.10 5.32 -4.51
CA LEU A 212 -21.29 5.20 -3.28
C LEU A 212 -19.81 5.53 -3.51
N CYS A 213 -19.38 5.76 -4.77
CA CYS A 213 -17.97 5.95 -5.10
C CYS A 213 -17.41 7.18 -4.39
N HIS A 214 -18.08 8.32 -4.52
CA HIS A 214 -17.66 9.59 -3.93
C HIS A 214 -18.77 10.18 -3.04
N LEU A 215 -18.91 9.63 -1.84
CA LEU A 215 -19.75 10.24 -0.80
C LEU A 215 -18.95 11.29 -0.03
N SER A 216 -19.58 12.41 0.30
CA SER A 216 -18.94 13.48 1.07
C SER A 216 -19.94 14.30 1.88
N TRP A 217 -19.62 14.58 3.14
CA TRP A 217 -20.30 15.58 3.96
C TRP A 217 -19.27 16.24 4.90
N GLY A 218 -18.72 17.38 4.46
CA GLY A 218 -17.58 18.02 5.14
C GLY A 218 -16.24 17.31 4.86
N HIS A 219 -16.23 15.99 4.76
CA HIS A 219 -15.11 15.17 4.32
C HIS A 219 -15.58 14.01 3.44
N HIS A 220 -14.67 13.40 2.67
CA HIS A 220 -14.95 12.33 1.71
C HIS A 220 -14.79 10.94 2.35
N PHE A 221 -15.76 10.05 2.14
CA PHE A 221 -15.81 8.72 2.76
C PHE A 221 -16.42 7.62 1.86
N GLY A 222 -16.62 7.91 0.58
CA GLY A 222 -17.04 6.91 -0.41
C GLY A 222 -16.00 5.82 -0.63
N PHE A 223 -16.32 4.79 -1.42
CA PHE A 223 -15.39 3.68 -1.62
C PHE A 223 -14.15 4.04 -2.45
N SER A 224 -14.10 5.22 -3.12
CA SER A 224 -12.87 5.71 -3.75
C SER A 224 -11.73 5.97 -2.77
N ARG A 225 -12.03 6.11 -1.46
CA ARG A 225 -11.01 6.16 -0.40
C ARG A 225 -10.05 4.97 -0.40
N VAL A 226 -10.50 3.79 -0.84
CA VAL A 226 -9.61 2.61 -0.99
C VAL A 226 -8.52 2.86 -2.01
N MET A 227 -8.87 3.49 -3.14
CA MET A 227 -7.90 3.85 -4.16
C MET A 227 -6.98 4.96 -3.69
N GLU A 228 -7.52 6.03 -3.10
CA GLU A 228 -6.73 7.18 -2.68
C GLU A 228 -5.64 6.80 -1.66
N SER A 229 -6.00 6.05 -0.61
CA SER A 229 -5.06 5.61 0.42
C SER A 229 -4.05 4.59 -0.12
N ALA A 230 -4.51 3.63 -0.92
CA ALA A 230 -3.63 2.62 -1.53
C ALA A 230 -2.66 3.24 -2.53
N LEU A 231 -3.09 4.21 -3.35
CA LEU A 231 -2.28 4.84 -4.38
C LEU A 231 -1.16 5.66 -3.75
N LEU A 232 -1.48 6.45 -2.72
CA LEU A 232 -0.50 7.22 -1.97
C LEU A 232 0.56 6.29 -1.36
N ALA A 233 0.14 5.26 -0.61
CA ALA A 233 1.07 4.30 0.00
C ALA A 233 1.92 3.57 -1.05
N TYR A 234 1.29 3.12 -2.14
CA TYR A 234 1.95 2.40 -3.22
C TYR A 234 3.03 3.24 -3.91
N VAL A 235 2.69 4.44 -4.37
CA VAL A 235 3.64 5.31 -5.07
C VAL A 235 4.75 5.78 -4.12
N LEU A 236 4.40 6.19 -2.90
CA LEU A 236 5.34 6.75 -1.95
C LEU A 236 6.41 5.72 -1.53
N LEU A 237 6.01 4.51 -1.15
CA LEU A 237 6.93 3.50 -0.66
C LEU A 237 7.84 2.95 -1.78
N ASN A 238 7.32 2.78 -2.99
CA ASN A 238 8.17 2.42 -4.13
C ASN A 238 9.14 3.55 -4.49
N LEU A 239 8.72 4.81 -4.41
CA LEU A 239 9.59 5.96 -4.64
C LEU A 239 10.69 6.07 -3.59
N PHE A 240 10.37 5.84 -2.31
CA PHE A 240 11.38 5.81 -1.25
C PHE A 240 12.39 4.68 -1.44
N ALA A 241 11.93 3.50 -1.87
CA ALA A 241 12.82 2.40 -2.24
C ALA A 241 13.73 2.78 -3.43
N ALA A 242 13.18 3.42 -4.46
CA ALA A 242 13.92 3.87 -5.64
C ALA A 242 14.96 4.98 -5.34
N LEU A 243 14.73 5.76 -4.28
CA LEU A 243 15.63 6.80 -3.80
C LEU A 243 16.63 6.29 -2.74
N ASP A 244 16.56 5.02 -2.38
CA ASP A 244 17.36 4.35 -1.34
C ASP A 244 17.19 4.91 0.09
N ILE A 245 16.22 5.81 0.32
CA ILE A 245 16.01 6.45 1.62
C ILE A 245 15.29 5.55 2.63
N LEU A 246 14.82 4.37 2.21
CA LEU A 246 14.34 3.33 3.14
C LEU A 246 15.49 2.67 3.91
N ARG A 247 16.69 2.56 3.31
CA ARG A 247 17.79 1.72 3.82
C ARG A 247 18.93 2.50 4.45
N ASP A 248 19.21 3.70 3.95
CA ASP A 248 20.40 4.46 4.35
C ASP A 248 20.41 4.83 5.85
N ASP A 249 19.32 5.40 6.35
CA ASP A 249 19.20 5.87 7.74
C ASP A 249 17.76 6.06 8.22
N GLY A 250 16.78 5.54 7.48
CA GLY A 250 15.36 5.76 7.79
C GLY A 250 14.88 7.19 7.50
N GLY A 251 15.58 7.98 6.67
CA GLY A 251 15.23 9.38 6.38
C GLY A 251 13.80 9.62 5.87
N TYR A 252 13.11 8.59 5.37
CA TYR A 252 11.67 8.65 5.08
C TYR A 252 10.80 8.99 6.31
N LEU A 253 11.21 8.58 7.51
CA LEU A 253 10.53 8.86 8.79
C LEU A 253 10.48 10.36 9.10
N GLU A 254 11.43 11.13 8.57
CA GLU A 254 11.50 12.58 8.75
C GLU A 254 10.63 13.36 7.75
N THR A 255 10.09 12.68 6.73
CA THR A 255 9.31 13.35 5.68
C THR A 255 7.89 13.66 6.15
N GLY A 256 7.39 14.85 5.80
CA GLY A 256 6.01 15.23 6.11
C GLY A 256 5.00 14.31 5.42
N ILE A 257 5.31 13.89 4.19
CA ILE A 257 4.43 13.04 3.40
C ILE A 257 4.31 11.60 3.95
N TYR A 258 5.37 11.02 4.53
CA TYR A 258 5.27 9.71 5.18
C TYR A 258 4.38 9.77 6.42
N ARG A 259 4.58 10.79 7.27
CA ARG A 259 3.71 11.06 8.42
C ARG A 259 2.26 11.24 8.00
N TYR A 260 2.01 12.01 6.94
CA TYR A 260 0.68 12.21 6.40
C TYR A 260 0.05 10.89 5.94
N MET A 261 0.80 10.06 5.20
CA MET A 261 0.34 8.76 4.71
C MET A 261 -0.01 7.81 5.86
N VAL A 262 0.82 7.72 6.91
CA VAL A 262 0.52 6.92 8.10
C VAL A 262 -0.74 7.44 8.79
N ARG A 263 -0.76 8.73 9.16
CA ARG A 263 -1.86 9.33 9.92
C ARG A 263 -3.23 9.15 9.23
N THR A 264 -3.30 9.43 7.93
CA THR A 264 -4.53 9.31 7.16
C THR A 264 -4.97 7.85 6.95
N SER A 265 -4.03 6.92 7.00
CA SER A 265 -4.27 5.49 6.76
C SER A 265 -4.50 4.68 8.04
N THR A 266 -4.14 5.17 9.23
CA THR A 266 -4.23 4.39 10.48
C THR A 266 -4.81 5.12 11.70
N GLU A 267 -4.78 6.45 11.74
CA GLU A 267 -5.06 7.21 12.97
C GLU A 267 -6.25 8.17 12.87
N GLU A 268 -6.50 8.74 11.69
CA GLU A 268 -7.59 9.70 11.52
C GLU A 268 -8.95 9.03 11.73
N ASP A 269 -9.74 9.60 12.64
CA ASP A 269 -11.14 9.23 12.90
C ASP A 269 -11.98 9.57 11.66
N MET A 270 -12.19 8.56 10.82
CA MET A 270 -12.95 8.64 9.59
C MET A 270 -14.34 8.07 9.85
N ASP A 271 -15.41 8.79 9.45
CA ASP A 271 -16.80 8.37 9.68
C ASP A 271 -17.10 6.93 9.18
N TYR A 272 -16.41 6.51 8.12
CA TYR A 272 -16.52 5.20 7.50
C TYR A 272 -15.10 4.71 7.15
N PRO A 273 -14.40 4.06 8.10
CA PRO A 273 -12.96 3.88 8.05
C PRO A 273 -12.49 2.60 7.32
N ALA A 274 -13.37 1.81 6.69
CA ALA A 274 -12.98 0.46 6.26
C ALA A 274 -11.83 0.41 5.24
N GLN A 275 -11.53 1.50 4.53
CA GLN A 275 -10.32 1.60 3.69
C GLN A 275 -9.01 1.45 4.49
N GLN A 276 -9.01 1.79 5.79
CA GLN A 276 -7.83 1.79 6.65
C GLN A 276 -7.42 0.37 7.07
N LEU A 277 -8.32 -0.61 7.00
CA LEU A 277 -8.10 -1.99 7.47
C LEU A 277 -6.78 -2.63 6.95
N PRO A 278 -6.49 -2.67 5.63
CA PRO A 278 -5.25 -3.25 5.14
C PRO A 278 -4.01 -2.46 5.54
N HIS A 279 -4.14 -1.15 5.77
CA HIS A 279 -3.05 -0.30 6.24
C HIS A 279 -2.75 -0.55 7.72
N CYS A 280 -3.79 -0.52 8.58
CA CYS A 280 -3.70 -0.83 10.01
C CYS A 280 -3.11 -2.22 10.25
N ALA A 281 -3.54 -3.23 9.47
CA ALA A 281 -3.07 -4.60 9.63
C ALA A 281 -1.54 -4.75 9.45
N TYR A 282 -0.93 -3.91 8.60
CA TYR A 282 0.51 -3.92 8.37
C TYR A 282 1.24 -2.90 9.25
N LEU A 283 0.85 -1.63 9.18
CA LEU A 283 1.59 -0.53 9.81
C LEU A 283 1.56 -0.59 11.35
N ASN A 284 0.42 -0.95 11.96
CA ASN A 284 0.32 -1.04 13.42
C ASN A 284 1.03 -2.27 14.00
N ALA A 285 1.46 -3.21 13.15
CA ALA A 285 2.24 -4.37 13.57
C ALA A 285 3.75 -4.11 13.59
N LEU A 286 4.20 -2.95 13.06
CA LEU A 286 5.61 -2.59 12.97
C LEU A 286 6.10 -1.91 14.26
N PRO A 287 7.41 -1.98 14.55
CA PRO A 287 8.00 -1.12 15.58
C PRO A 287 7.89 0.35 15.16
N GLU A 288 7.71 1.22 16.15
CA GLU A 288 7.71 2.67 15.95
C GLU A 288 9.10 3.24 16.24
N ASP A 289 9.54 4.20 15.42
CA ASP A 289 10.74 4.98 15.68
C ASP A 289 10.54 5.88 16.92
N PRO A 290 11.41 5.82 17.94
CA PRO A 290 11.25 6.60 19.17
C PRO A 290 11.26 8.12 18.98
N ALA A 291 11.88 8.63 17.91
CA ALA A 291 12.00 10.07 17.69
C ALA A 291 10.75 10.66 17.01
N THR A 292 10.15 9.91 16.07
CA THR A 292 9.06 10.38 15.22
C THR A 292 7.71 9.78 15.56
N GLY A 293 7.69 8.65 16.29
CA GLY A 293 6.50 7.84 16.58
C GLY A 293 5.92 7.15 15.36
N LEU A 294 6.68 7.01 14.26
CA LEU A 294 6.20 6.47 13.01
C LEU A 294 6.66 5.01 12.81
N PRO A 295 5.87 4.17 12.14
CA PRO A 295 6.20 2.76 11.91
C PRO A 295 7.41 2.60 10.99
N GLU A 296 8.32 1.69 11.34
CA GLU A 296 9.57 1.45 10.63
C GLU A 296 9.43 0.31 9.60
N VAL A 297 9.10 0.64 8.35
CA VAL A 297 8.90 -0.35 7.28
C VAL A 297 10.18 -1.05 6.81
N HIS A 298 11.34 -0.47 7.08
CA HIS A 298 12.63 -0.94 6.59
C HIS A 298 13.22 -2.16 7.34
N HIS A 299 12.64 -2.54 8.48
CA HIS A 299 13.06 -3.72 9.23
C HIS A 299 12.48 -5.04 8.70
N ASP A 300 11.37 -4.97 7.97
CA ASP A 300 10.71 -6.13 7.36
C ASP A 300 10.42 -5.88 5.87
N PHE A 301 11.44 -6.01 5.03
CA PHE A 301 11.30 -5.88 3.58
C PHE A 301 10.37 -6.93 2.96
N ALA A 302 10.24 -8.11 3.57
CA ALA A 302 9.33 -9.14 3.07
C ALA A 302 7.87 -8.73 3.30
N GLY A 303 7.55 -8.28 4.52
CA GLY A 303 6.26 -7.68 4.86
C GLY A 303 5.96 -6.44 4.03
N LEU A 304 6.93 -5.53 3.87
CA LEU A 304 6.79 -4.34 3.02
C LEU A 304 6.45 -4.72 1.58
N LYS A 305 7.16 -5.68 1.00
CA LYS A 305 6.90 -6.17 -0.37
C LYS A 305 5.49 -6.74 -0.48
N GLN A 306 5.03 -7.48 0.53
CA GLN A 306 3.67 -8.02 0.54
C GLN A 306 2.62 -6.92 0.68
N TYR A 307 2.85 -5.94 1.55
CA TYR A 307 1.97 -4.79 1.72
C TYR A 307 1.83 -3.95 0.45
N VAL A 308 2.95 -3.62 -0.20
CA VAL A 308 2.95 -2.88 -1.47
C VAL A 308 2.23 -3.67 -2.58
N LYS A 309 2.35 -5.00 -2.62
CA LYS A 309 1.54 -5.85 -3.51
C LYS A 309 0.05 -5.77 -3.20
N THR A 310 -0.33 -5.78 -1.92
CA THR A 310 -1.73 -5.61 -1.50
C THR A 310 -2.25 -4.24 -1.95
N MET A 311 -1.50 -3.15 -1.75
CA MET A 311 -1.89 -1.82 -2.23
C MET A 311 -2.14 -1.82 -3.74
N PHE A 312 -1.24 -2.40 -4.53
CA PHE A 312 -1.45 -2.52 -5.97
C PHE A 312 -2.69 -3.35 -6.33
N ALA A 313 -2.98 -4.40 -5.55
CA ALA A 313 -4.18 -5.21 -5.74
C ALA A 313 -5.47 -4.43 -5.52
N LEU A 314 -5.49 -3.56 -4.50
CA LEU A 314 -6.61 -2.66 -4.26
C LEU A 314 -6.85 -1.72 -5.46
N LEU A 315 -5.78 -1.19 -6.06
CA LEU A 315 -5.90 -0.28 -7.22
C LEU A 315 -6.60 -0.93 -8.41
N TYR A 316 -6.16 -2.12 -8.85
CA TYR A 316 -6.75 -2.75 -10.03
C TYR A 316 -8.14 -3.35 -9.75
N ARG A 317 -8.45 -3.72 -8.50
CA ARG A 317 -9.80 -4.15 -8.10
C ARG A 317 -10.76 -2.96 -8.05
N TYR A 318 -10.34 -1.83 -7.50
CA TYR A 318 -11.09 -0.58 -7.56
C TYR A 318 -11.38 -0.16 -9.01
N ASP A 319 -10.35 -0.15 -9.87
CA ASP A 319 -10.50 0.15 -11.30
C ASP A 319 -11.59 -0.70 -11.95
N MET A 320 -11.60 -1.99 -11.63
CA MET A 320 -12.56 -2.94 -12.17
C MET A 320 -14.00 -2.59 -11.76
N VAL A 321 -14.21 -2.33 -10.46
CA VAL A 321 -15.54 -2.02 -9.91
C VAL A 321 -16.08 -0.70 -10.46
N VAL A 322 -15.24 0.34 -10.52
CA VAL A 322 -15.65 1.67 -11.02
C VAL A 322 -16.02 1.62 -12.49
N ARG A 323 -15.24 0.93 -13.32
CA ARG A 323 -15.55 0.75 -14.74
C ARG A 323 -16.80 -0.11 -14.94
N GLU A 324 -17.02 -1.13 -14.11
CA GLU A 324 -18.26 -1.93 -14.16
C GLU A 324 -19.50 -1.09 -13.82
N CYS A 325 -19.35 -0.08 -12.95
CA CYS A 325 -20.38 0.94 -12.66
C CYS A 325 -20.56 1.97 -13.80
N GLY A 326 -19.84 1.85 -14.92
CA GLY A 326 -19.90 2.78 -16.04
C GLY A 326 -19.24 4.15 -15.78
N ARG A 327 -18.28 4.21 -14.84
CA ARG A 327 -17.55 5.43 -14.46
C ARG A 327 -16.08 5.36 -14.89
N ASP A 328 -15.48 6.55 -15.05
CA ASP A 328 -14.04 6.70 -15.22
C ASP A 328 -13.36 6.68 -13.83
N PRO A 329 -12.33 5.84 -13.60
CA PRO A 329 -11.51 5.88 -12.39
C PRO A 329 -10.61 7.12 -12.26
N GLU A 330 -10.48 7.94 -13.31
CA GLU A 330 -9.75 9.20 -13.32
C GLU A 330 -8.25 9.08 -12.97
N TRP A 331 -7.63 7.93 -13.28
CA TRP A 331 -6.25 7.60 -12.89
C TRP A 331 -5.22 8.67 -13.21
N GLU A 332 -5.32 9.34 -14.37
CA GLU A 332 -4.38 10.41 -14.70
C GLU A 332 -4.42 11.53 -13.66
N SER A 333 -5.62 11.96 -13.25
CA SER A 333 -5.82 12.99 -12.23
C SER A 333 -5.31 12.52 -10.88
N GLU A 334 -5.69 11.30 -10.47
CA GLU A 334 -5.34 10.74 -9.17
C GLU A 334 -3.84 10.55 -8.98
N ILE A 335 -3.15 10.00 -9.99
CA ILE A 335 -1.70 9.83 -9.93
C ILE A 335 -1.01 11.19 -9.88
N ARG A 336 -1.49 12.19 -10.63
CA ARG A 336 -0.94 13.56 -10.59
C ARG A 336 -1.13 14.20 -9.23
N THR A 337 -2.28 14.03 -8.60
CA THR A 337 -2.56 14.52 -7.25
C THR A 337 -1.56 13.94 -6.26
N VAL A 338 -1.35 12.62 -6.28
CA VAL A 338 -0.34 11.97 -5.41
C VAL A 338 1.07 12.51 -5.69
N LEU A 339 1.48 12.66 -6.94
CA LEU A 339 2.80 13.23 -7.28
C LEU A 339 2.94 14.68 -6.81
N SER A 340 1.86 15.47 -6.84
CA SER A 340 1.84 16.83 -6.31
C SER A 340 1.94 16.86 -4.79
N MET A 341 1.34 15.90 -4.10
CA MET A 341 1.43 15.78 -2.63
C MET A 341 2.83 15.36 -2.17
N ILE A 342 3.51 14.52 -2.95
CA ILE A 342 4.88 14.07 -2.70
C ILE A 342 5.90 15.21 -2.83
N SER A 343 5.63 16.17 -3.72
CA SER A 343 6.49 17.32 -3.95
C SER A 343 6.25 18.40 -2.89
N GLU A 344 7.21 18.60 -1.98
CA GLU A 344 7.10 19.61 -0.90
C GLU A 344 7.42 21.06 -1.28
#